data_AF-A0A9E5A1B3-F1
#
_entry.id   AF-A0A9E5A1B3-F1
#
_cell.length_a   1.000
_cell.length_b   1.000
_cell.length_c   1.000
_cell.angle_alpha   90.00
_cell.angle_beta   90.00
_cell.angle_gamma   90.00
#
_symmetry.space_group_name_H-M   'P 1'
#
loop_
_entity.id
_entity.type
_entity.pdbx_description
1 polymer ?
#
loop_
_entity_poly.entity_id
_entity_poly.type
_entity_poly.pdbx_seq_one_letter_code
_entity_poly.pdbx_strand_id
1 'polypeptide(L)'
;MDTDGKVASIHTVGGIIAGYLSYILSSGVIFKNEAIAVIAALVILYILGQLSERLFGKEEVNGLSGWLWSGIVPFFFIWIMVWVIFANLQ
;
A
#
# COMPACT_ATOMS: atom_id res chain seq x y z
N MET A 1 0.62 -14.96 -14.71
CA MET A 1 1.37 -14.36 -13.59
C MET A 1 1.31 -15.34 -12.44
N ASP A 2 2.46 -15.61 -11.84
CA ASP A 2 2.57 -16.37 -10.59
C ASP A 2 1.90 -15.60 -9.43
N THR A 3 1.72 -16.28 -8.30
CA THR A 3 1.03 -15.70 -7.14
C THR A 3 1.79 -14.48 -6.60
N ASP A 4 3.12 -14.50 -6.61
CA ASP A 4 3.96 -13.36 -6.24
C ASP A 4 3.67 -12.11 -7.07
N GLY A 5 3.64 -12.24 -8.41
CA GLY A 5 3.30 -11.13 -9.28
C GLY A 5 1.88 -10.59 -9.01
N LYS A 6 0.89 -11.47 -8.78
CA LYS A 6 -0.49 -11.06 -8.47
C LYS A 6 -0.56 -10.27 -7.16
N VAL A 7 0.09 -10.76 -6.10
CA VAL A 7 0.16 -10.07 -4.80
C VAL A 7 0.84 -8.71 -4.95
N ALA A 8 1.96 -8.65 -5.68
CA ALA A 8 2.69 -7.41 -5.95
C ALA A 8 1.84 -6.39 -6.73
N SER A 9 1.01 -6.86 -7.66
CA SER A 9 0.11 -6.01 -8.44
C SER A 9 -0.99 -5.39 -7.56
N ILE A 10 -1.62 -6.18 -6.70
CA ILE A 10 -2.64 -5.70 -5.75
C ILE A 10 -2.04 -4.65 -4.81
N HIS A 11 -0.85 -4.92 -4.28
CA HIS A 11 -0.17 -4.02 -3.36
C HIS A 11 0.38 -2.76 -4.05
N THR A 12 0.76 -2.84 -5.32
CA THR A 12 1.12 -1.67 -6.14
C THR A 12 -0.07 -0.74 -6.30
N VAL A 13 -1.24 -1.25 -6.71
CA VAL A 13 -2.47 -0.45 -6.82
C VAL A 13 -2.84 0.15 -5.46
N GLY A 14 -2.74 -0.65 -4.40
CA GLY A 14 -2.90 -0.20 -3.02
C GLY A 14 -1.98 0.96 -2.64
N GLY A 15 -0.69 0.85 -2.99
CA GLY A 15 0.32 1.87 -2.73
C GLY A 15 0.00 3.18 -3.43
N ILE A 16 -0.51 3.13 -4.68
CA ILE A 16 -0.95 4.34 -5.40
C ILE A 16 -2.08 5.04 -4.65
N ILE A 17 -3.11 4.28 -4.25
CA ILE A 17 -4.27 4.80 -3.50
C ILE A 17 -3.80 5.38 -2.17
N ALA A 18 -2.94 4.66 -1.44
CA ALA A 18 -2.39 5.11 -0.17
C ALA A 18 -1.57 6.40 -0.32
N GLY A 19 -0.74 6.53 -1.37
CA GLY A 19 0.09 7.72 -1.58
C GLY A 19 -0.72 8.96 -1.88
N TYR A 20 -1.75 8.81 -2.71
CA TYR A 20 -2.67 9.91 -2.98
C TYR A 20 -3.48 10.32 -1.73
N LEU A 21 -3.95 9.34 -0.94
CA LEU A 21 -4.62 9.62 0.32
C LEU A 21 -3.69 10.31 1.33
N SER A 22 -2.44 9.86 1.45
CA SER A 22 -1.47 10.49 2.33
C SER A 22 -1.20 11.94 1.93
N TYR A 23 -1.13 12.24 0.62
CA TYR A 23 -1.06 13.61 0.13
C TYR A 23 -2.26 14.45 0.58
N ILE A 24 -3.50 13.98 0.40
CA ILE A 24 -4.71 14.72 0.82
C ILE A 24 -4.69 15.00 2.33
N LEU A 25 -4.30 14.00 3.13
CA LEU A 25 -4.28 14.06 4.59
C LEU A 25 -3.08 14.85 5.15
N SER A 26 -2.00 15.03 4.38
CA SER A 26 -0.82 15.80 4.80
C SER A 26 -0.78 17.23 4.24
N SER A 27 -1.46 17.49 3.12
CA SER A 27 -1.51 18.82 2.48
C SER A 27 -2.55 19.76 3.10
N GLY A 28 -3.48 19.22 3.89
CA GLY A 28 -4.54 20.02 4.52
C GLY A 28 -5.71 20.33 3.60
N VAL A 29 -5.87 19.61 2.48
CA VAL A 29 -7.02 19.75 1.57
C VAL A 29 -8.36 19.50 2.28
N ILE A 30 -8.37 18.62 3.29
CA ILE A 30 -9.56 18.31 4.11
C ILE A 30 -9.24 18.43 5.61
N PHE A 31 -8.10 17.88 6.03
CA PHE A 31 -7.59 17.91 7.41
C PHE A 31 -6.08 17.64 7.32
N LYS A 32 -5.24 18.36 8.08
CA LYS A 32 -3.78 18.18 8.06
C LYS A 32 -3.33 17.37 9.26
N ASN A 33 -2.99 16.11 9.04
CA ASN A 33 -2.38 15.25 10.05
C ASN A 33 -1.58 14.11 9.41
N GLU A 34 -0.27 14.25 9.45
CA GLU A 34 0.70 13.31 8.89
C GLU A 34 0.65 11.94 9.60
N ALA A 35 0.34 11.90 10.89
CA ALA A 35 0.20 10.64 11.61
C ALA A 35 -1.01 9.84 11.10
N ILE A 36 -2.16 10.51 10.87
CA ILE A 36 -3.34 9.86 10.28
C ILE A 36 -3.06 9.41 8.85
N ALA A 37 -2.32 10.19 8.06
CA ALA A 37 -1.90 9.81 6.71
C ALA A 37 -1.12 8.49 6.70
N VAL A 38 -0.19 8.31 7.64
CA VAL A 38 0.58 7.07 7.80
C VAL A 38 -0.29 5.92 8.30
N ILE A 39 -1.10 6.14 9.33
CA ILE A 39 -1.99 5.10 9.89
C ILE A 39 -2.95 4.58 8.80
N ALA A 40 -3.54 5.46 8.00
CA ALA A 40 -4.44 5.09 6.92
C ALA A 40 -3.75 4.18 5.88
N ALA A 41 -2.52 4.51 5.48
CA ALA A 41 -1.75 3.69 4.57
C ALA A 41 -1.44 2.29 5.13
N LEU A 42 -1.08 2.21 6.43
CA LEU A 42 -0.84 0.93 7.09
C LEU A 42 -2.11 0.07 7.19
N VAL A 43 -3.26 0.69 7.42
CA VAL A 43 -4.56 -0.01 7.39
C VAL A 43 -4.84 -0.57 6.00
N ILE A 44 -4.60 0.20 4.93
CA ILE A 44 -4.76 -0.28 3.55
C ILE A 44 -3.83 -1.47 3.31
N LEU A 45 -2.54 -1.37 3.67
CA LEU A 45 -1.58 -2.46 3.52
C LEU A 45 -2.07 -3.75 4.21
N TYR A 46 -2.55 -3.64 5.46
CA TYR A 46 -3.07 -4.79 6.19
C TYR A 46 -4.29 -5.41 5.50
N ILE A 47 -5.24 -4.59 5.04
CA ILE A 47 -6.43 -5.06 4.31
C ILE A 47 -6.04 -5.80 3.03
N LEU A 48 -5.04 -5.31 2.30
CA LEU A 48 -4.58 -5.95 1.07
C LEU A 48 -3.84 -7.27 1.32
N GLY A 49 -3.12 -7.38 2.43
CA GLY A 49 -2.56 -8.65 2.89
C GLY A 49 -3.67 -9.69 3.14
N GLN A 50 -4.68 -9.32 3.91
CA GLN A 50 -5.85 -10.18 4.18
C GLN A 50 -6.63 -10.52 2.92
N LEU A 51 -6.78 -9.57 1.99
CA LEU A 51 -7.43 -9.79 0.70
C LEU A 51 -6.64 -10.78 -0.15
N SER A 52 -5.32 -10.65 -0.21
CA SER A 52 -4.44 -11.54 -0.99
C SER A 52 -4.51 -12.98 -0.46
N GLU A 53 -4.45 -13.17 0.86
CA GLU A 53 -4.62 -14.50 1.48
C GLU A 53 -5.98 -15.12 1.15
N ARG A 54 -7.06 -14.32 1.10
CA ARG A 54 -8.41 -14.79 0.76
C ARG A 54 -8.56 -15.14 -0.72
N LEU A 55 -7.89 -14.40 -1.61
CA LEU A 55 -8.01 -14.59 -3.05
C LEU A 55 -7.16 -15.74 -3.59
N PHE A 56 -5.96 -15.94 -3.02
CA PHE A 56 -4.98 -16.88 -3.56
C PHE A 56 -4.66 -18.05 -2.62
N GLY A 57 -5.16 -18.03 -1.39
CA GLY A 57 -4.87 -19.04 -0.38
C GLY A 57 -3.58 -18.74 0.38
N LYS A 58 -3.61 -19.00 1.70
CA LYS A 58 -2.49 -18.67 2.60
C LYS A 58 -1.19 -19.39 2.27
N GLU A 59 -1.28 -20.64 1.84
CA GLU A 59 -0.11 -21.44 1.47
C GLU A 59 0.58 -20.89 0.22
N GLU A 60 -0.20 -20.48 -0.80
CA GLU A 60 0.36 -19.92 -2.03
C GLU A 60 0.96 -18.53 -1.85
N VAL A 61 0.43 -17.72 -0.92
CA VAL A 61 0.98 -16.40 -0.57
C VAL A 61 2.26 -16.53 0.27
N ASN A 62 2.68 -17.75 0.63
CA ASN A 62 3.88 -18.01 1.44
C ASN A 62 3.88 -17.26 2.79
N GLY A 63 2.69 -17.08 3.38
CA GLY A 63 2.45 -16.42 4.65
C GLY A 63 3.19 -15.08 4.81
N LEU A 64 3.94 -14.95 5.91
CA LEU A 64 4.61 -13.70 6.28
C LEU A 64 5.78 -13.32 5.36
N SER A 65 6.46 -14.31 4.76
CA SER A 65 7.58 -14.06 3.84
C SER A 65 7.10 -13.50 2.50
N GLY A 66 6.07 -14.11 1.91
CA GLY A 66 5.48 -13.59 0.68
C GLY A 66 4.73 -12.28 0.91
N TRP A 67 4.11 -12.09 2.09
CA TRP A 67 3.56 -10.78 2.44
C TRP A 67 4.63 -9.69 2.52
N LEU A 68 5.80 -9.97 3.10
CA LEU A 68 6.92 -9.03 3.16
C LEU A 68 7.42 -8.64 1.76
N TRP A 69 7.80 -9.64 0.95
CA TRP A 69 8.50 -9.40 -0.31
C TRP A 69 7.57 -9.04 -1.47
N SER A 70 6.45 -9.73 -1.58
CA SER A 70 5.49 -9.54 -2.67
C SER A 70 4.38 -8.55 -2.29
N GLY A 71 4.25 -8.17 -1.02
CA GLY A 71 3.22 -7.23 -0.53
C GLY A 71 3.79 -5.91 -0.01
N ILE A 72 4.41 -5.94 1.17
CA ILE A 72 4.89 -4.76 1.91
C ILE A 72 5.90 -3.96 1.08
N VAL A 73 6.91 -4.63 0.52
CA VAL A 73 7.97 -3.96 -0.24
C VAL A 73 7.41 -3.20 -1.46
N PRO A 74 6.66 -3.83 -2.38
CA PRO A 74 6.02 -3.12 -3.50
C PRO A 74 5.10 -1.99 -3.04
N PHE A 75 4.25 -2.25 -2.04
CA PHE A 75 3.35 -1.25 -1.49
C PHE A 75 4.12 -0.02 -1.00
N PHE A 76 5.13 -0.22 -0.16
CA PHE A 76 5.87 0.85 0.49
C PHE A 76 6.59 1.75 -0.53
N PHE A 77 7.27 1.15 -1.51
CA PHE A 77 7.97 1.93 -2.54
C PHE A 77 7.00 2.79 -3.37
N ILE A 78 5.89 2.20 -3.81
CA ILE A 78 4.90 2.91 -4.61
C ILE A 78 4.17 3.97 -3.78
N TRP A 79 3.82 3.65 -2.53
CA TRP A 79 3.20 4.57 -1.60
C TRP A 79 4.04 5.83 -1.38
N ILE A 80 5.30 5.67 -0.99
CA ILE A 80 6.21 6.80 -0.75
C ILE A 80 6.44 7.60 -2.03
N MET A 81 6.69 6.92 -3.16
CA MET A 81 6.91 7.58 -4.44
C MET A 81 5.72 8.46 -4.84
N VAL A 82 4.49 7.93 -4.79
CA VAL A 82 3.28 8.68 -5.15
C VAL A 82 3.05 9.84 -4.18
N TRP A 83 3.21 9.62 -2.88
CA TRP A 83 3.05 10.68 -1.89
C TRP A 83 4.04 11.83 -2.12
N VAL A 84 5.33 11.51 -2.33
CA VAL A 84 6.38 12.50 -2.58
C VAL A 84 6.13 13.26 -3.87
N ILE A 85 5.74 12.59 -4.96
CA ILE A 85 5.41 13.26 -6.23
C ILE A 85 4.33 14.32 -5.98
N PHE A 86 3.18 13.93 -5.42
CA PHE A 86 2.09 14.89 -5.19
C PHE A 86 2.43 15.99 -4.18
N ALA A 87 3.22 15.68 -3.15
CA ALA A 87 3.67 16.68 -2.18
C ALA A 87 4.63 17.73 -2.78
N ASN A 88 5.25 17.45 -3.94
CA ASN A 88 6.19 18.34 -4.62
C ASN A 88 5.66 18.89 -5.96
N LEU A 89 4.38 18.68 -6.29
CA LEU A 89 3.72 19.30 -7.44
C LEU A 89 3.13 20.69 -7.14
N GLN A 90 3.40 21.22 -5.94
CA GLN A 90 2.99 22.55 -5.47
C GLN A 90 4.14 23.54 -5.64
#